data_AF-A0A3M1LPW9-F1
#
_entry.id   AF-A0A3M1LPW9-F1
#
_cell.length_a   1.000
_cell.length_b   1.000
_cell.length_c   1.000
_cell.angle_alpha   90.00
_cell.angle_beta   90.00
_cell.angle_gamma   90.00
#
_symmetry.space_group_name_H-M   'P 1'
#
loop_
_entity.id
_entity.type
_entity.pdbx_description
1 polymer ?
#
loop_
_entity_poly.entity_id
_entity_poly.type
_entity_poly.pdbx_seq_one_letter_code
_entity_poly.pdbx_strand_id
1 'polypeptide(L)'
;MLWMMPVLSVLPTLAAPPADDLSPPPLDALLPPDTPLAAAALEGDGTPGFYQTSEYMVGHVAVGLILPESDGSREPDQEDWTAEEIAAIRREVEAGLTWWQQREPAAQLTFTVEEQIGVPTGYEPITHPQYEERLWIGEVMARLGYEEGSYFTQVRRYVNDLRERTGADWAFAVFIVDSSADADGRFANGYFAYAYIGGPFLVMTYDNDGYGIHNMDAVLAHEIG
;
A
#
# COMPACT_ATOMS: atom_id res chain seq x y z
N MET A 1 -28.19 47.56 -2.35
CA MET A 1 -28.33 46.27 -1.65
C MET A 1 -28.26 45.19 -2.73
N LEU A 2 -27.05 44.74 -3.06
CA LEU A 2 -26.79 43.80 -4.14
C LEU A 2 -26.18 42.56 -3.49
N TRP A 3 -26.91 41.45 -3.53
CA TRP A 3 -26.48 40.15 -3.05
C TRP A 3 -25.42 39.58 -4.00
N MET A 4 -24.22 39.29 -3.50
CA MET A 4 -23.26 38.42 -4.19
C MET A 4 -23.59 36.98 -3.83
N MET A 5 -23.93 36.17 -4.84
CA MET A 5 -23.94 34.71 -4.70
C MET A 5 -22.50 34.20 -4.72
N PRO A 6 -22.10 33.25 -3.85
CA PRO A 6 -20.81 32.61 -3.97
C PRO A 6 -20.82 31.69 -5.19
N VAL A 7 -19.81 31.84 -6.05
CA VAL A 7 -19.52 30.88 -7.11
C VAL A 7 -19.02 29.61 -6.43
N LEU A 8 -19.82 28.55 -6.49
CA LEU A 8 -19.38 27.21 -6.10
C LEU A 8 -18.29 26.79 -7.10
N SER A 9 -17.03 26.84 -6.69
CA SER A 9 -15.93 26.29 -7.47
C SER A 9 -16.04 24.77 -7.37
N VAL A 10 -16.65 24.16 -8.38
CA VAL A 10 -16.56 22.72 -8.59
C VAL A 10 -15.11 22.44 -8.94
N LEU A 11 -14.36 21.87 -8.01
CA LEU A 11 -13.04 21.32 -8.31
C LEU A 11 -13.22 20.30 -9.46
N PRO A 12 -12.39 20.35 -10.51
CA PRO A 12 -12.46 19.33 -11.54
C PRO A 12 -12.20 17.98 -10.88
N THR A 13 -13.11 17.03 -11.10
CA THR A 13 -12.88 15.62 -10.79
C THR A 13 -11.60 15.21 -11.52
N LEU A 14 -10.53 14.90 -10.77
CA LEU A 14 -9.35 14.27 -11.35
C LEU A 14 -9.82 12.91 -11.88
N ALA A 15 -9.92 12.81 -13.20
CA ALA A 15 -9.97 11.52 -13.86
C ALA A 15 -8.63 10.84 -13.61
N ALA A 16 -8.63 9.56 -13.24
CA ALA A 16 -7.42 8.75 -13.26
C ALA A 16 -6.71 8.94 -14.62
N PRO A 17 -5.38 9.13 -14.64
CA PRO A 17 -4.66 9.45 -15.86
C PRO A 17 -4.84 8.33 -16.91
N PRO A 18 -4.79 8.68 -18.21
CA PRO A 18 -4.94 7.69 -19.28
C PRO A 18 -3.77 6.69 -19.24
N ALA A 19 -4.11 5.43 -18.95
CA ALA A 19 -3.22 4.28 -18.82
C ALA A 19 -2.53 3.81 -20.14
N ASP A 20 -2.49 4.64 -21.17
CA ASP A 20 -2.18 4.18 -22.54
C ASP A 20 -0.70 3.79 -22.77
N ASP A 21 0.20 3.97 -21.79
CA ASP A 21 1.61 3.53 -21.86
C ASP A 21 2.15 2.94 -20.54
N LEU A 22 1.31 2.71 -19.53
CA LEU A 22 1.72 2.10 -18.27
C LEU A 22 1.48 0.59 -18.37
N SER A 23 2.55 -0.19 -18.53
CA SER A 23 2.49 -1.65 -18.52
C SER A 23 2.86 -2.14 -17.13
N PRO A 24 1.96 -2.79 -16.39
CA PRO A 24 2.28 -3.32 -15.07
C PRO A 24 3.44 -4.33 -15.14
N PRO A 25 4.21 -4.49 -14.06
CA PRO A 25 5.28 -5.47 -14.02
C PRO A 25 4.73 -6.88 -14.31
N PRO A 26 5.36 -7.67 -15.19
CA PRO A 26 4.89 -9.02 -15.41
C PRO A 26 5.06 -9.86 -14.12
N LEU A 27 3.99 -10.55 -13.69
CA LEU A 27 3.96 -11.43 -12.51
C LEU A 27 4.06 -10.71 -11.15
N ASP A 28 3.43 -9.54 -11.06
CA ASP A 28 3.27 -8.70 -9.86
C ASP A 28 2.23 -9.22 -8.85
N ALA A 29 1.31 -10.09 -9.25
CA ALA A 29 0.41 -10.81 -8.34
C ALA A 29 1.03 -12.11 -7.79
N LEU A 30 1.43 -12.09 -6.52
CA LEU A 30 2.17 -13.16 -5.84
C LEU A 30 1.31 -13.97 -4.86
N LEU A 31 1.74 -15.19 -4.52
CA LEU A 31 1.07 -16.03 -3.52
C LEU A 31 1.77 -15.90 -2.15
N PRO A 32 1.04 -15.56 -1.08
CA PRO A 32 1.62 -15.51 0.26
C PRO A 32 2.08 -16.92 0.70
N PRO A 33 3.34 -17.09 1.14
CA PRO A 33 3.92 -18.39 1.48
C PRO A 33 3.39 -18.95 2.80
N ASP A 34 2.74 -18.13 3.62
CA ASP A 34 2.27 -18.47 4.95
C ASP A 34 0.79 -18.87 5.01
N THR A 35 0.08 -18.90 3.87
CA THR A 35 -1.35 -19.20 3.83
C THR A 35 -1.59 -20.71 3.74
N PRO A 36 -2.16 -21.35 4.78
CA PRO A 36 -2.54 -22.75 4.69
C PRO A 36 -3.67 -22.92 3.66
N LEU A 37 -3.63 -23.99 2.85
CA LEU A 37 -4.70 -24.33 1.89
C LEU A 37 -6.11 -24.39 2.51
N ALA A 38 -6.21 -24.63 3.81
CA ALA A 38 -7.47 -24.69 4.56
C ALA A 38 -7.96 -23.32 5.07
N ALA A 39 -7.11 -22.29 5.11
CA ALA A 39 -7.42 -20.97 5.64
C ALA A 39 -8.09 -20.03 4.61
N ALA A 40 -8.19 -20.47 3.35
CA ALA A 40 -8.85 -19.75 2.27
C ALA A 40 -10.40 -19.84 2.32
N ALA A 41 -10.97 -20.60 3.26
CA ALA A 41 -12.41 -20.70 3.44
C ALA A 41 -12.88 -19.73 4.54
N LEU A 42 -13.90 -18.91 4.26
CA LEU A 42 -14.55 -18.07 5.27
C LEU A 42 -15.04 -18.97 6.42
N GLU A 43 -14.61 -18.70 7.64
CA GLU A 43 -15.14 -19.40 8.81
C GLU A 43 -16.52 -18.82 9.16
N GLY A 44 -17.56 -19.66 9.18
CA GLY A 44 -18.86 -19.28 9.76
C GLY A 44 -19.66 -18.22 8.97
N ASP A 45 -20.14 -17.20 9.68
CA ASP A 45 -21.18 -16.23 9.28
C ASP A 45 -20.78 -15.23 8.18
N GLY A 46 -19.63 -15.44 7.53
CA GLY A 46 -19.06 -14.55 6.52
C GLY A 46 -18.03 -13.56 7.08
N THR A 47 -17.77 -13.57 8.39
CA THR A 47 -16.69 -12.78 9.00
C THR A 47 -15.33 -13.33 8.57
N PRO A 48 -14.39 -12.50 8.06
CA PRO A 48 -13.12 -13.02 7.60
C PRO A 48 -12.21 -13.39 8.78
N GLY A 49 -11.52 -14.53 8.68
CA GLY A 49 -10.56 -15.00 9.68
C GLY A 49 -9.21 -14.27 9.63
N PHE A 50 -8.23 -14.81 10.38
CA PHE A 50 -6.88 -14.23 10.50
C PHE A 50 -6.10 -14.16 9.17
N TYR A 51 -6.22 -15.19 8.33
CA TYR A 51 -5.55 -15.25 7.03
C TYR A 51 -6.32 -14.52 5.94
N GLN A 52 -7.55 -14.07 6.24
CA GLN A 52 -8.47 -13.48 5.30
C GLN A 52 -8.53 -11.98 5.50
N THR A 53 -7.66 -11.30 4.77
CA THR A 53 -7.37 -9.87 4.97
C THR A 53 -7.96 -9.00 3.87
N SER A 54 -8.04 -9.49 2.63
CA SER A 54 -8.47 -8.69 1.47
C SER A 54 -9.14 -9.52 0.36
N GLU A 55 -9.92 -10.54 0.71
CA GLU A 55 -10.62 -11.42 -0.24
C GLU A 55 -11.67 -10.69 -1.08
N TYR A 56 -12.30 -9.66 -0.51
CA TYR A 56 -13.32 -8.88 -1.17
C TYR A 56 -13.09 -7.38 -0.98
N MET A 57 -13.27 -6.63 -2.06
CA MET A 57 -13.26 -5.17 -2.06
C MET A 57 -14.70 -4.65 -1.87
N VAL A 58 -15.21 -4.73 -0.64
CA VAL A 58 -16.59 -4.36 -0.29
C VAL A 58 -16.65 -3.79 1.13
N GLY A 59 -17.56 -2.86 1.39
CA GLY A 59 -17.80 -2.29 2.71
C GLY A 59 -16.68 -1.34 3.17
N HIS A 60 -16.36 -1.38 4.45
CA HIS A 60 -15.30 -0.55 5.03
C HIS A 60 -13.96 -1.30 4.96
N VAL A 61 -12.97 -0.68 4.31
CA VAL A 61 -11.63 -1.24 4.16
C VAL A 61 -10.61 -0.34 4.86
N ALA A 62 -9.82 -0.90 5.76
CA ALA A 62 -8.72 -0.18 6.41
C ALA A 62 -7.40 -0.44 5.67
N VAL A 63 -6.63 0.62 5.44
CA VAL A 63 -5.35 0.58 4.74
C VAL A 63 -4.27 1.07 5.69
N GLY A 64 -3.31 0.20 6.01
CA GLY A 64 -2.11 0.60 6.74
C GLY A 64 -1.05 1.09 5.75
N LEU A 65 -0.87 2.41 5.64
CA LEU A 65 0.14 3.01 4.78
C LEU A 65 1.47 3.11 5.54
N ILE A 66 2.48 2.36 5.12
CA ILE A 66 3.76 2.25 5.82
C ILE A 66 4.88 2.72 4.90
N LEU A 67 5.67 3.68 5.39
CA LEU A 67 6.84 4.23 4.70
C LEU A 67 8.09 3.84 5.52
N PRO A 68 8.81 2.77 5.15
CA PRO A 68 10.10 2.44 5.75
C PRO A 68 11.13 3.55 5.53
N GLU A 69 12.08 3.69 6.46
CA GLU A 69 13.18 4.66 6.37
C GLU A 69 14.51 3.99 6.68
N SER A 70 15.49 4.15 5.80
CA SER A 70 16.85 3.63 6.05
C SER A 70 17.49 4.46 7.17
N ASP A 71 18.00 3.82 8.22
CA ASP A 71 18.60 4.53 9.36
C ASP A 71 20.14 4.51 9.35
N GLY A 72 20.74 4.01 8.26
CA GLY A 72 22.19 3.92 8.11
C GLY A 72 22.87 2.90 9.02
N SER A 73 22.12 2.11 9.81
CA SER A 73 22.71 1.23 10.84
C SER A 73 23.30 -0.08 10.30
N ARG A 74 22.86 -0.56 9.13
CA ARG A 74 23.47 -1.71 8.45
C ARG A 74 23.98 -1.37 7.05
N GLU A 75 23.18 -0.66 6.27
CA GLU A 75 23.51 -0.24 4.90
C GLU A 75 23.61 1.28 4.80
N PRO A 76 24.31 1.83 3.79
CA PRO A 76 24.29 3.26 3.56
C PRO A 76 22.86 3.73 3.29
N ASP A 77 22.49 4.77 4.03
CA ASP A 77 21.30 5.57 3.80
C ASP A 77 21.44 6.33 2.46
N GLN A 78 20.53 6.06 1.52
CA GLN A 78 20.57 6.58 0.14
C GLN A 78 19.30 7.36 -0.23
N GLU A 79 18.19 7.05 0.41
CA GLU A 79 16.87 7.63 0.17
C GLU A 79 16.34 8.19 1.50
N ASP A 80 15.83 9.42 1.49
CA ASP A 80 15.37 10.11 2.70
C ASP A 80 14.00 10.75 2.44
N TRP A 81 12.97 10.37 3.19
CA TRP A 81 11.65 10.95 2.98
C TRP A 81 11.60 12.45 3.28
N THR A 82 11.15 13.22 2.30
CA THR A 82 10.79 14.64 2.45
C THR A 82 9.32 14.83 2.79
N ALA A 83 9.00 15.98 3.39
CA ALA A 83 7.61 16.35 3.67
C ALA A 83 6.78 16.49 2.38
N GLU A 84 7.42 16.91 1.29
CA GLU A 84 6.82 17.07 -0.03
C GLU A 84 6.45 15.71 -0.66
N GLU A 85 7.33 14.72 -0.58
CA GLU A 85 7.08 13.35 -1.05
C GLU A 85 5.94 12.70 -0.27
N ILE A 86 5.98 12.76 1.06
CA ILE A 86 4.91 12.23 1.91
C ILE A 86 3.58 12.91 1.58
N ALA A 87 3.56 14.23 1.35
CA ALA A 87 2.35 14.94 0.96
C ALA A 87 1.86 14.54 -0.43
N ALA A 88 2.75 14.17 -1.36
CA ALA A 88 2.38 13.65 -2.67
C ALA A 88 1.79 12.25 -2.57
N ILE A 89 2.46 11.33 -1.87
CA ILE A 89 1.96 9.98 -1.56
C ILE A 89 0.52 10.03 -1.04
N ARG A 90 0.26 10.87 -0.03
CA ARG A 90 -1.09 10.99 0.55
C ARG A 90 -2.15 11.32 -0.49
N ARG A 91 -1.87 12.27 -1.40
CA ARG A 91 -2.81 12.68 -2.45
C ARG A 91 -3.07 11.56 -3.44
N GLU A 92 -2.03 10.86 -3.85
CA GLU A 92 -2.11 9.79 -4.86
C GLU A 92 -2.80 8.55 -4.29
N VAL A 93 -2.49 8.18 -3.04
CA VAL A 93 -3.21 7.14 -2.31
C VAL A 93 -4.70 7.49 -2.17
N GLU A 94 -5.03 8.72 -1.77
CA GLU A 94 -6.42 9.17 -1.69
C GLU A 94 -7.13 9.10 -3.06
N ALA A 95 -6.45 9.49 -4.15
CA ALA A 95 -6.99 9.42 -5.51
C ALA A 95 -7.26 7.97 -5.96
N GLY A 96 -6.30 7.05 -5.77
CA GLY A 96 -6.45 5.64 -6.14
C GLY A 96 -7.59 4.95 -5.36
N LEU A 97 -7.68 5.21 -4.04
CA LEU A 97 -8.78 4.68 -3.23
C LEU A 97 -10.14 5.30 -3.61
N THR A 98 -10.17 6.59 -3.93
CA THR A 98 -11.39 7.27 -4.41
C THR A 98 -11.87 6.71 -5.75
N TRP A 99 -10.95 6.34 -6.64
CA TRP A 99 -11.28 5.68 -7.90
C TRP A 99 -12.02 4.36 -7.67
N TRP A 100 -11.54 3.53 -6.73
CA TRP A 100 -12.21 2.28 -6.35
C TRP A 100 -13.60 2.51 -5.75
N GLN A 101 -13.77 3.51 -4.87
CA GLN A 101 -15.09 3.85 -4.30
C GLN A 101 -16.13 4.16 -5.38
N GLN A 102 -15.70 4.78 -6.48
CA GLN A 102 -16.60 5.18 -7.58
C GLN A 102 -16.88 4.04 -8.56
N ARG A 103 -16.04 2.99 -8.56
CA ARG A 103 -16.07 1.92 -9.57
C ARG A 103 -17.28 1.00 -9.42
N GLU A 104 -17.64 0.67 -8.19
CA GLU A 104 -18.78 -0.20 -7.87
C GLU A 104 -19.55 0.36 -6.66
N PRO A 105 -20.52 1.28 -6.87
CA PRO A 105 -21.30 1.86 -5.77
C PRO A 105 -22.08 0.83 -4.95
N ALA A 106 -22.44 -0.33 -5.52
CA ALA A 106 -23.13 -1.38 -4.77
C ALA A 106 -22.23 -2.04 -3.72
N ALA A 107 -20.91 -1.93 -3.87
CA ALA A 107 -19.95 -2.41 -2.89
C ALA A 107 -19.90 -1.52 -1.63
N GLN A 108 -20.51 -0.33 -1.65
CA GLN A 108 -20.54 0.61 -0.51
C GLN A 108 -19.15 0.88 0.07
N LEU A 109 -18.15 0.97 -0.82
CA LEU A 109 -16.76 1.09 -0.43
C LEU A 109 -16.50 2.40 0.32
N THR A 110 -15.88 2.26 1.48
CA THR A 110 -15.30 3.37 2.26
C THR A 110 -13.94 2.96 2.75
N PHE A 111 -13.02 3.92 2.88
CA PHE A 111 -11.64 3.65 3.29
C PHE A 111 -11.26 4.42 4.55
N THR A 112 -10.41 3.81 5.36
CA THR A 112 -9.65 4.51 6.41
C THR A 112 -8.18 4.22 6.19
N VAL A 113 -7.35 5.26 6.20
CA VAL A 113 -5.90 5.12 6.06
C VAL A 113 -5.25 5.44 7.41
N GLU A 114 -4.45 4.51 7.93
CA GLU A 114 -3.58 4.74 9.09
C GLU A 114 -2.13 4.76 8.62
N GLU A 115 -1.43 5.86 8.88
CA GLU A 115 -0.09 6.10 8.35
C GLU A 115 0.99 5.79 9.41
N GLN A 116 2.02 5.05 8.99
CA GLN A 116 3.25 4.80 9.75
C GLN A 116 4.42 5.34 8.90
N ILE A 117 4.81 6.57 9.19
CA ILE A 117 5.78 7.31 8.37
C ILE A 117 7.17 7.21 8.96
N GLY A 118 8.15 6.95 8.09
CA GLY A 118 9.56 6.94 8.44
C GLY A 118 9.90 5.85 9.46
N VAL A 119 9.32 4.65 9.28
CA VAL A 119 9.54 3.55 10.22
C VAL A 119 10.95 3.00 10.01
N PRO A 120 11.86 3.11 10.99
CA PRO A 120 13.27 2.93 10.66
C PRO A 120 13.65 1.45 10.48
N THR A 121 14.49 1.18 9.49
CA THR A 121 15.08 -0.12 9.12
C THR A 121 16.58 0.07 8.89
N GLY A 122 17.40 -0.94 9.19
CA GLY A 122 18.83 -0.87 8.92
C GLY A 122 19.22 -1.05 7.45
N TYR A 123 18.26 -1.47 6.62
CA TYR A 123 18.42 -1.79 5.20
C TYR A 123 17.91 -0.67 4.31
N GLU A 124 18.53 -0.48 3.15
CA GLU A 124 18.06 0.42 2.09
C GLU A 124 17.14 -0.36 1.12
N PRO A 125 15.80 -0.31 1.28
CA PRO A 125 14.92 -1.32 0.70
C PRO A 125 14.97 -1.40 -0.83
N ILE A 126 15.13 -0.25 -1.50
CA ILE A 126 15.15 -0.17 -2.98
C ILE A 126 16.34 -0.92 -3.59
N THR A 127 17.45 -1.05 -2.85
CA THR A 127 18.65 -1.75 -3.35
C THR A 127 18.54 -3.27 -3.34
N HIS A 128 17.46 -3.81 -2.78
CA HIS A 128 17.22 -5.24 -2.70
C HIS A 128 16.27 -5.73 -3.80
N PRO A 129 16.41 -6.99 -4.25
CA PRO A 129 15.39 -7.60 -5.08
C PRO A 129 14.12 -7.87 -4.25
N GLN A 130 12.96 -7.89 -4.91
CA GLN A 130 11.65 -8.12 -4.25
C GLN A 130 11.65 -9.30 -3.25
N TYR A 131 12.24 -10.44 -3.60
CA TYR A 131 12.22 -11.64 -2.74
C TYR A 131 13.06 -11.50 -1.45
N GLU A 132 13.78 -10.40 -1.28
CA GLU A 132 14.51 -10.02 -0.06
C GLU A 132 13.74 -9.07 0.86
N GLU A 133 12.48 -8.75 0.55
CA GLU A 133 11.61 -7.90 1.38
C GLU A 133 11.53 -8.29 2.86
N ARG A 134 11.75 -9.58 3.17
CA ARG A 134 11.86 -10.09 4.55
C ARG A 134 12.91 -9.37 5.41
N LEU A 135 13.94 -8.78 4.79
CA LEU A 135 15.04 -8.11 5.50
C LEU A 135 14.54 -6.84 6.19
N TRP A 136 13.80 -6.00 5.46
CA TRP A 136 13.34 -4.71 5.94
C TRP A 136 11.90 -4.75 6.45
N ILE A 137 10.97 -5.49 5.83
CA ILE A 137 9.59 -5.61 6.34
C ILE A 137 9.61 -6.17 7.77
N GLY A 138 10.42 -7.20 8.02
CA GLY A 138 10.52 -7.78 9.36
C GLY A 138 11.04 -6.79 10.42
N GLU A 139 12.01 -5.95 10.07
CA GLU A 139 12.51 -4.91 10.99
C GLU A 139 11.47 -3.80 11.19
N VAL A 140 10.84 -3.31 10.12
CA VAL A 140 9.77 -2.32 10.15
C VAL A 140 8.62 -2.79 11.04
N MET A 141 8.14 -4.02 10.84
CA MET A 141 7.05 -4.56 11.64
C MET A 141 7.45 -4.75 13.11
N ALA A 142 8.69 -5.15 13.39
CA ALA A 142 9.20 -5.21 14.76
C ALA A 142 9.23 -3.82 15.43
N ARG A 143 9.60 -2.74 14.71
CA ARG A 143 9.53 -1.37 15.24
C ARG A 143 8.09 -0.93 15.54
N LEU A 144 7.12 -1.47 14.82
CA LEU A 144 5.68 -1.26 15.07
C LEU A 144 5.12 -2.17 16.19
N GLY A 145 5.94 -3.02 16.81
CA GLY A 145 5.54 -3.91 17.90
C GLY A 145 5.06 -5.30 17.48
N TYR A 146 5.20 -5.65 16.19
CA TYR A 146 4.80 -6.94 15.62
C TYR A 146 6.03 -7.81 15.37
N GLU A 147 6.52 -8.49 16.41
CA GLU A 147 7.78 -9.25 16.35
C GLU A 147 7.58 -10.76 16.11
N GLU A 148 6.36 -11.27 16.31
CA GLU A 148 6.10 -12.71 16.33
C GLU A 148 5.90 -13.33 14.94
N GLY A 149 6.63 -14.41 14.68
CA GLY A 149 6.43 -15.25 13.49
C GLY A 149 7.24 -14.77 12.28
N SER A 150 6.77 -15.13 11.08
CA SER A 150 7.35 -14.63 9.83
C SER A 150 6.90 -13.18 9.59
N TYR A 151 7.60 -12.43 8.73
CA TYR A 151 7.17 -11.07 8.37
C TYR A 151 5.74 -11.03 7.80
N PHE A 152 5.31 -12.04 7.03
CA PHE A 152 3.89 -12.16 6.65
C PHE A 152 2.97 -12.28 7.86
N THR A 153 3.32 -13.11 8.83
CA THR A 153 2.55 -13.25 10.08
C THR A 153 2.49 -11.94 10.84
N GLN A 154 3.60 -11.19 10.89
CA GLN A 154 3.67 -9.88 11.54
C GLN A 154 2.75 -8.87 10.85
N VAL A 155 2.77 -8.79 9.52
CA VAL A 155 1.86 -7.92 8.76
C VAL A 155 0.40 -8.37 8.92
N ARG A 156 0.11 -9.68 8.92
CA ARG A 156 -1.25 -10.19 9.22
C ARG A 156 -1.74 -9.72 10.58
N ARG A 157 -0.91 -9.83 11.61
CA ARG A 157 -1.26 -9.34 12.95
C ARG A 157 -1.55 -7.84 12.93
N TYR A 158 -0.71 -7.05 12.28
CA TYR A 158 -0.92 -5.62 12.13
C TYR A 158 -2.23 -5.27 11.44
N VAL A 159 -2.53 -5.89 10.28
CA VAL A 159 -3.77 -5.56 9.55
C VAL A 159 -5.01 -6.12 10.24
N ASN A 160 -4.92 -7.23 10.99
CA ASN A 160 -6.02 -7.71 11.83
C ASN A 160 -6.28 -6.75 13.01
N ASP A 161 -5.23 -6.27 13.68
CA ASP A 161 -5.37 -5.26 14.74
C ASP A 161 -5.94 -3.93 14.19
N LEU A 162 -5.51 -3.53 13.00
CA LEU A 162 -6.03 -2.38 12.28
C LEU A 162 -7.53 -2.55 12.01
N ARG A 163 -7.91 -3.69 11.42
CA ARG A 163 -9.30 -4.06 11.16
C ARG A 163 -10.17 -3.98 12.41
N GLU A 164 -9.70 -4.56 13.51
CA GLU A 164 -10.41 -4.54 14.79
C GLU A 164 -10.56 -3.12 15.36
N ARG A 165 -9.50 -2.30 15.34
CA ARG A 165 -9.57 -0.95 15.93
C ARG A 165 -10.40 0.02 15.11
N THR A 166 -10.44 -0.12 13.79
CA THR A 166 -11.23 0.74 12.91
C THR A 166 -12.65 0.22 12.71
N GLY A 167 -12.93 -1.03 13.10
CA GLY A 167 -14.20 -1.69 12.82
C GLY A 167 -14.41 -1.96 11.32
N ALA A 168 -13.33 -2.13 10.56
CA ALA A 168 -13.39 -2.39 9.13
C ALA A 168 -13.79 -3.84 8.83
N ASP A 169 -14.36 -4.06 7.66
CA ASP A 169 -14.68 -5.40 7.14
C ASP A 169 -13.41 -6.10 6.63
N TRP A 170 -12.51 -5.32 5.99
CA TRP A 170 -11.26 -5.78 5.40
C TRP A 170 -10.10 -4.89 5.80
N ALA A 171 -8.88 -5.43 5.77
CA ALA A 171 -7.69 -4.61 5.99
C ALA A 171 -6.46 -5.19 5.31
N PHE A 172 -5.64 -4.31 4.73
CA PHE A 172 -4.34 -4.67 4.16
C PHE A 172 -3.32 -3.54 4.41
N ALA A 173 -2.04 -3.85 4.24
CA ALA A 173 -0.97 -2.86 4.31
C ALA A 173 -0.45 -2.49 2.91
N VAL A 174 0.00 -1.26 2.77
CA VAL A 174 0.70 -0.73 1.60
C VAL A 174 2.06 -0.27 2.09
N PHE A 175 3.11 -0.92 1.61
CA PHE A 175 4.47 -0.44 1.81
C PHE A 175 4.89 0.42 0.62
N ILE A 176 5.28 1.66 0.88
CA ILE A 176 5.88 2.51 -0.14
C ILE A 176 7.36 2.64 0.19
N VAL A 177 8.21 2.22 -0.74
CA VAL A 177 9.66 2.27 -0.64
C VAL A 177 10.16 3.51 -1.35
N ASP A 178 10.98 4.32 -0.67
CA ASP A 178 11.57 5.48 -1.29
C ASP A 178 12.52 5.05 -2.42
N SER A 179 12.45 5.77 -3.52
CA SER A 179 13.22 5.54 -4.73
C SER A 179 13.46 6.86 -5.47
N SER A 180 13.37 7.99 -4.77
CA SER A 180 13.41 9.33 -5.33
C SER A 180 14.80 9.74 -5.84
N ALA A 181 15.86 9.14 -5.29
CA ALA A 181 17.23 9.24 -5.73
C ALA A 181 17.70 8.03 -6.57
N ASP A 182 16.87 6.99 -6.70
CA ASP A 182 17.15 5.82 -7.52
C ASP A 182 17.05 6.13 -9.02
N ALA A 183 17.95 5.56 -9.82
CA ALA A 183 18.10 5.95 -11.21
C ALA A 183 16.99 5.40 -12.13
N ASP A 184 16.36 4.28 -11.76
CA ASP A 184 15.30 3.66 -12.54
C ASP A 184 13.99 3.46 -11.76
N GLY A 185 13.98 3.72 -10.45
CA GLY A 185 12.80 3.62 -9.61
C GLY A 185 12.35 2.18 -9.38
N ARG A 186 13.26 1.21 -9.51
CA ARG A 186 12.97 -0.23 -9.38
C ARG A 186 13.82 -0.88 -8.29
N PHE A 187 13.27 -1.92 -7.69
CA PHE A 187 14.04 -2.91 -6.94
C PHE A 187 15.13 -3.53 -7.83
N ALA A 188 16.18 -4.07 -7.23
CA ALA A 188 17.35 -4.60 -7.96
C ALA A 188 17.04 -5.75 -8.97
N ASN A 189 15.86 -6.37 -8.90
CA ASN A 189 15.38 -7.37 -9.86
C ASN A 189 14.37 -6.82 -10.90
N GLY A 190 14.17 -5.51 -10.95
CA GLY A 190 13.31 -4.82 -11.91
C GLY A 190 11.84 -4.70 -11.50
N TYR A 191 11.43 -5.18 -10.33
CA TYR A 191 10.10 -4.92 -9.79
C TYR A 191 10.00 -3.47 -9.35
N PHE A 192 8.80 -2.89 -9.42
CA PHE A 192 8.53 -1.57 -8.86
C PHE A 192 7.18 -1.52 -8.12
N ALA A 193 6.30 -2.48 -8.38
CA ALA A 193 5.08 -2.72 -7.62
C ALA A 193 4.76 -4.22 -7.63
N TYR A 194 4.10 -4.72 -6.58
CA TYR A 194 3.59 -6.09 -6.48
C TYR A 194 2.65 -6.24 -5.28
N ALA A 195 1.74 -7.20 -5.37
CA ALA A 195 0.76 -7.51 -4.33
C ALA A 195 0.71 -9.01 -4.02
N TYR A 196 0.37 -9.34 -2.77
CA TYR A 196 0.06 -10.71 -2.39
C TYR A 196 -1.44 -10.98 -2.48
N ILE A 197 -1.84 -11.98 -3.25
CA ILE A 197 -3.23 -12.37 -3.47
C ILE A 197 -3.88 -12.76 -2.14
N GLY A 198 -5.02 -12.14 -1.82
CA GLY A 198 -5.71 -12.29 -0.53
C GLY A 198 -5.04 -11.54 0.63
N GLY A 199 -3.98 -10.78 0.33
CA GLY A 199 -3.18 -10.04 1.28
C GLY A 199 -2.01 -10.85 1.86
N PRO A 200 -1.30 -10.28 2.85
CA PRO A 200 -1.76 -9.20 3.71
C PRO A 200 -1.32 -7.80 3.28
N PHE A 201 -0.52 -7.69 2.23
CA PHE A 201 0.02 -6.41 1.78
C PHE A 201 0.36 -6.39 0.30
N LEU A 202 0.60 -5.17 -0.17
CA LEU A 202 1.28 -4.86 -1.41
C LEU A 202 2.47 -3.93 -1.12
N VAL A 203 3.39 -3.86 -2.06
CA VAL A 203 4.57 -3.00 -2.01
C VAL A 203 4.69 -2.26 -3.34
N MET A 204 5.08 -1.00 -3.29
CA MET A 204 5.43 -0.22 -4.47
C MET A 204 6.57 0.76 -4.19
N THR A 205 7.30 1.17 -5.20
CA THR A 205 8.32 2.21 -5.12
C THR A 205 7.70 3.60 -5.28
N TYR A 206 8.36 4.64 -4.80
CA TYR A 206 7.88 6.01 -4.90
C TYR A 206 7.72 6.46 -6.36
N ASP A 207 8.73 6.20 -7.19
CA ASP A 207 8.78 6.66 -8.59
C ASP A 207 8.20 5.68 -9.61
N ASN A 208 7.87 4.45 -9.20
CA ASN A 208 7.16 3.44 -10.00
C ASN A 208 7.76 3.25 -11.40
N ASP A 209 9.04 2.87 -11.50
CA ASP A 209 9.71 2.69 -12.80
C ASP A 209 9.70 3.95 -13.70
N GLY A 210 9.90 5.12 -13.07
CA GLY A 210 9.90 6.40 -13.77
C GLY A 210 8.52 6.84 -14.27
N TYR A 211 7.43 6.15 -13.91
CA TYR A 211 6.08 6.67 -14.09
C TYR A 211 5.88 7.95 -13.28
N GLY A 212 6.65 8.10 -12.20
CA GLY A 212 6.68 9.24 -11.31
C GLY A 212 5.50 9.25 -10.36
N ILE A 213 5.66 10.03 -9.30
CA ILE A 213 4.68 10.13 -8.22
C ILE A 213 3.25 10.45 -8.70
N HIS A 214 3.07 11.19 -9.80
CA HIS A 214 1.76 11.57 -10.34
C HIS A 214 0.93 10.42 -10.95
N ASN A 215 1.50 9.21 -11.06
CA ASN A 215 0.80 8.02 -11.53
C ASN A 215 0.71 6.93 -10.44
N MET A 216 1.11 7.26 -9.20
CA MET A 216 1.03 6.33 -8.07
C MET A 216 -0.42 5.91 -7.79
N ASP A 217 -1.39 6.80 -8.03
CA ASP A 217 -2.82 6.48 -7.91
C ASP A 217 -3.25 5.30 -8.81
N ALA A 218 -2.78 5.29 -10.06
CA ALA A 218 -3.07 4.26 -11.05
C ALA A 218 -2.35 2.95 -10.74
N VAL A 219 -1.08 3.01 -10.32
CA VAL A 219 -0.32 1.81 -9.92
C VAL A 219 -0.92 1.21 -8.65
N LEU A 220 -1.23 2.03 -7.64
CA LEU A 220 -1.89 1.57 -6.43
C LEU A 220 -3.25 0.93 -6.76
N ALA A 221 -4.05 1.56 -7.62
CA ALA A 221 -5.34 1.01 -8.02
C ALA A 221 -5.18 -0.36 -8.69
N HIS A 222 -4.14 -0.55 -9.51
CA HIS A 222 -3.80 -1.82 -10.14
C HIS A 222 -3.42 -2.91 -9.13
N GLU A 223 -2.54 -2.61 -8.18
CA GLU A 223 -2.10 -3.58 -7.17
C GLU A 223 -3.22 -4.00 -6.20
N ILE A 224 -4.25 -3.17 -6.07
CA ILE A 224 -5.42 -3.46 -5.26
C ILE A 224 -6.42 -4.41 -5.97
N GLY A 225 -6.52 -4.43 -7.31
CA GLY A 225 -7.48 -5.31 -8.01
C GLY A 225 -7.59 -5.21 -9.53
#